data_AF-A0A7X6UMC7-F1
#
_entry.id   AF-A0A7X6UMC7-F1
#
_cell.length_a   1.000
_cell.length_b   1.000
_cell.length_c   1.000
_cell.angle_alpha   90.00
_cell.angle_beta   90.00
_cell.angle_gamma   90.00
#
_symmetry.space_group_name_H-M   'P 1'
#
loop_
_entity.id
_entity.type
_entity.pdbx_description
1 polymer ?
#
loop_
_entity_poly.entity_id
_entity_poly.type
_entity_poly.pdbx_seq_one_letter_code
_entity_poly.pdbx_strand_id
1 'polypeptide(L)'
;MKTLFIVLFIICSYLLGSVPFGFILARAVGVDIKKRGSGNIGATNVFRSVSKKLGIFVFILDVLKGLVPVCISRYAFGSFECLPLVCGAVAIAGHNWP
;
A
#
# COMPACT_ATOMS: atom_id res chain seq x y z
N MET A 1 27.59 5.80 -1.40
CA MET A 1 26.57 5.25 -2.33
C MET A 1 25.49 4.42 -1.64
N LYS A 2 25.83 3.38 -0.85
CA LYS A 2 24.82 2.52 -0.18
C LYS A 2 23.76 3.29 0.63
N THR A 3 24.16 4.29 1.41
CA THR A 3 23.21 5.10 2.22
C THR A 3 22.19 5.85 1.36
N LEU A 4 22.61 6.42 0.23
CA LEU A 4 21.69 7.10 -0.69
C LEU A 4 20.64 6.13 -1.25
N PHE A 5 21.05 4.92 -1.65
CA PHE A 5 20.11 3.89 -2.12
C PHE A 5 19.11 3.48 -1.05
N ILE A 6 19.54 3.38 0.22
CA ILE A 6 18.65 3.05 1.34
C ILE A 6 17.61 4.15 1.54
N VAL A 7 18.03 5.42 1.56
CA VAL A 7 17.13 6.56 1.71
C VAL A 7 16.11 6.60 0.57
N LEU A 8 16.56 6.45 -0.68
CA LEU A 8 15.68 6.36 -1.84
C LEU A 8 14.70 5.20 -1.72
N PHE A 9 15.15 4.04 -1.23
CA PHE A 9 14.29 2.87 -1.05
C PHE A 9 13.21 3.07 0.02
N ILE A 10 13.53 3.76 1.12
CA ILE A 10 12.55 4.14 2.15
C ILE A 10 11.49 5.07 1.55
N ILE A 11 11.91 6.07 0.77
CA ILE A 11 10.99 6.99 0.08
C ILE A 11 10.10 6.20 -0.90
N CYS A 12 10.67 5.31 -1.70
CA CYS A 12 9.89 4.45 -2.60
C CYS A 12 8.90 3.55 -1.83
N SER A 13 9.26 3.07 -0.64
CA SER A 13 8.35 2.28 0.21
C SER A 13 7.15 3.10 0.66
N TYR A 14 7.35 4.38 1.01
CA TYR A 14 6.26 5.32 1.31
C TYR A 14 5.36 5.49 0.09
N LEU A 15 5.93 5.87 -1.05
CA LEU A 15 5.18 6.16 -2.28
C LEU A 15 4.39 4.95 -2.77
N LEU A 16 4.95 3.74 -2.67
CA LEU A 16 4.25 2.50 -2.99
C LEU A 16 3.09 2.26 -2.01
N GLY A 17 3.32 2.48 -0.71
CA GLY A 17 2.30 2.45 0.34
C GLY A 17 1.16 3.44 0.10
N SER A 18 1.48 4.63 -0.41
CA SER A 18 0.54 5.72 -0.71
C SER A 18 -0.41 5.44 -1.88
N VAL A 19 -0.26 4.35 -2.64
CA VAL A 19 -1.17 4.06 -3.75
C VAL A 19 -2.57 3.69 -3.21
N PRO A 20 -3.62 4.49 -3.48
CA PRO A 20 -4.95 4.27 -2.90
C PRO A 20 -5.77 3.31 -3.77
N PHE A 21 -5.41 2.02 -3.80
CA PHE A 21 -6.00 1.02 -4.69
C PHE A 21 -7.53 0.92 -4.62
N GLY A 22 -8.13 0.99 -3.42
CA GLY A 22 -9.58 0.93 -3.31
C GLY A 22 -10.30 2.14 -3.90
N PHE A 23 -9.70 3.34 -3.85
CA PHE A 23 -10.21 4.50 -4.57
C PHE A 23 -10.05 4.35 -6.08
N ILE A 24 -8.85 3.98 -6.54
CA ILE A 24 -8.53 3.83 -7.97
C ILE A 24 -9.44 2.78 -8.62
N LEU A 25 -9.55 1.59 -8.02
CA LEU A 25 -10.33 0.49 -8.60
C LEU A 25 -11.84 0.74 -8.52
N ALA A 26 -12.34 1.38 -7.46
CA ALA A 26 -13.75 1.78 -7.42
C ALA A 26 -14.07 2.82 -8.50
N ARG A 27 -13.19 3.82 -8.69
CA ARG A 27 -13.35 4.83 -9.74
C ARG A 27 -13.24 4.25 -11.15
N ALA A 28 -12.39 3.23 -11.35
CA ALA A 28 -12.26 2.54 -12.63
C ALA A 28 -13.56 1.85 -13.07
N VAL A 29 -14.44 1.50 -12.14
CA VAL A 29 -15.80 0.98 -12.43
C VAL A 29 -16.90 2.04 -12.28
N GLY A 30 -16.54 3.32 -12.30
CA GLY A 30 -17.48 4.45 -12.27
C GLY A 30 -18.05 4.80 -10.90
N VAL A 31 -17.53 4.22 -9.81
CA VAL A 31 -18.06 4.44 -8.46
C VAL A 31 -17.15 5.37 -7.66
N ASP A 32 -17.73 6.43 -7.11
CA ASP A 32 -17.07 7.24 -6.08
C ASP A 32 -17.25 6.58 -4.70
N ILE A 33 -16.23 5.83 -4.26
CA ILE A 33 -16.25 5.08 -2.99
C ILE A 33 -16.37 5.98 -1.76
N LYS A 34 -15.94 7.25 -1.84
CA LYS A 34 -16.04 8.20 -0.72
C LYS A 34 -17.49 8.57 -0.41
N LYS A 35 -18.40 8.37 -1.38
CA LYS A 35 -19.84 8.63 -1.25
C LYS A 35 -20.66 7.35 -1.03
N ARG A 36 -20.02 6.20 -0.77
CA ARG A 36 -20.67 4.89 -0.62
C ARG A 36 -20.25 4.20 0.69
N GLY A 37 -21.18 3.45 1.28
CA GLY A 37 -20.93 2.65 2.48
C GLY A 37 -20.39 3.49 3.63
N SER A 38 -19.23 3.11 4.19
CA SER A 38 -18.58 3.85 5.27
C SER A 38 -17.84 5.11 4.82
N GLY A 39 -17.74 5.35 3.51
CA GLY A 39 -16.93 6.42 2.93
C GLY A 39 -15.41 6.17 2.96
N ASN A 40 -14.95 5.09 3.59
CA ASN A 40 -13.53 4.72 3.61
C ASN A 40 -13.11 4.12 2.25
N ILE A 41 -11.89 4.40 1.80
CA ILE A 41 -11.32 3.89 0.55
C ILE A 41 -10.76 2.46 0.66
N GLY A 42 -10.77 1.86 1.86
CA GLY A 42 -10.20 0.53 2.09
C GLY A 42 -11.01 -0.63 1.49
N ALA A 43 -10.36 -1.81 1.41
CA ALA A 43 -10.90 -3.03 0.83
C ALA A 43 -12.29 -3.44 1.35
N THR A 44 -12.54 -3.33 2.65
CA THR A 44 -13.82 -3.70 3.27
C THR A 44 -14.99 -2.89 2.73
N ASN A 45 -14.80 -1.58 2.49
CA ASN A 45 -15.86 -0.74 1.95
C ASN A 45 -16.12 -1.07 0.48
N VAL A 46 -15.06 -1.28 -0.31
CA VAL A 46 -15.17 -1.73 -1.71
C VAL A 46 -15.90 -3.07 -1.81
N PHE A 47 -15.55 -4.02 -0.94
CA PHE A 47 -16.18 -5.34 -0.88
C PHE A 47 -17.70 -5.26 -0.63
N ARG A 48 -18.11 -4.40 0.31
CA ARG A 48 -19.52 -4.28 0.74
C ARG A 48 -20.35 -3.39 -0.17
N SER A 49 -19.77 -2.34 -0.73
CA SER A 49 -20.52 -1.26 -1.39
C SER A 49 -20.25 -1.09 -2.89
N VAL A 50 -19.28 -1.84 -3.46
CA VAL A 50 -18.97 -1.81 -4.90
C VAL A 50 -19.03 -3.21 -5.50
N SER A 51 -18.13 -4.10 -5.08
CA SER A 51 -18.05 -5.47 -5.60
C SER A 51 -17.18 -6.34 -4.70
N LYS A 52 -17.68 -7.55 -4.40
CA LYS A 52 -16.92 -8.55 -3.63
C LYS A 52 -15.58 -8.90 -4.29
N LYS A 53 -15.59 -9.10 -5.61
CA LYS A 53 -14.37 -9.42 -6.37
C LYS A 53 -13.36 -8.27 -6.27
N LEU A 54 -13.80 -7.03 -6.51
CA LEU A 54 -12.91 -5.87 -6.41
C LEU A 54 -12.37 -5.67 -5.00
N GLY A 55 -13.20 -5.86 -3.96
CA GLY A 55 -12.74 -5.76 -2.57
C GLY A 55 -11.62 -6.76 -2.24
N ILE A 56 -11.70 -8.00 -2.74
CA ILE A 56 -10.64 -8.99 -2.60
C ILE A 56 -9.37 -8.55 -3.33
N PHE A 57 -9.49 -8.04 -4.56
CA PHE A 57 -8.33 -7.51 -5.30
C PHE A 57 -7.67 -6.34 -4.58
N VAL A 58 -8.45 -5.38 -4.07
CA VAL A 58 -7.93 -4.25 -3.27
C VAL A 58 -7.19 -4.76 -2.04
N PHE A 59 -7.75 -5.73 -1.32
CA PHE A 59 -7.10 -6.32 -0.16
C PHE A 59 -5.73 -6.92 -0.50
N ILE A 60 -5.67 -7.71 -1.58
CA ILE A 60 -4.41 -8.32 -2.04
C ILE A 60 -3.39 -7.23 -2.38
N LEU A 61 -3.79 -6.21 -3.15
CA LEU A 61 -2.89 -5.13 -3.55
C LEU A 61 -2.40 -4.29 -2.36
N ASP A 62 -3.28 -4.01 -1.39
CA ASP A 62 -2.94 -3.27 -0.18
C ASP A 62 -1.98 -4.07 0.72
N VAL A 63 -2.11 -5.40 0.78
CA VAL A 63 -1.12 -6.27 1.44
C VAL A 63 0.20 -6.27 0.69
N LEU A 64 0.17 -6.39 -0.64
CA LEU A 64 1.38 -6.45 -1.47
C LEU A 64 2.21 -5.17 -1.39
N LYS A 65 1.60 -3.98 -1.40
CA LYS A 65 2.35 -2.72 -1.27
C LYS A 65 3.08 -2.56 0.06
N GLY A 66 2.66 -3.27 1.11
CA GLY A 66 3.39 -3.37 2.38
C GLY A 66 4.42 -4.50 2.38
N LEU A 67 4.08 -5.66 1.83
CA LEU A 67 4.93 -6.85 1.85
C LEU A 67 6.15 -6.74 0.92
N VAL A 68 5.94 -6.27 -0.31
CA VAL A 68 6.97 -6.16 -1.34
C VAL A 68 8.20 -5.35 -0.87
N PRO A 69 8.07 -4.12 -0.33
CA PRO A 69 9.23 -3.35 0.11
C PRO A 69 9.96 -4.01 1.30
N VAL A 70 9.24 -4.71 2.19
CA VAL A 70 9.83 -5.46 3.31
C VAL A 70 10.68 -6.64 2.79
N CYS A 71 10.15 -7.42 1.85
CA CYS A 71 10.87 -8.57 1.28
C CYS A 71 12.09 -8.11 0.46
N ILE A 72 11.93 -7.08 -0.38
CA ILE A 72 13.03 -6.56 -1.20
C ILE A 72 14.12 -5.95 -0.32
N SER A 73 13.76 -5.18 0.72
CA SER A 73 14.76 -4.58 1.61
C SER A 73 15.59 -5.64 2.34
N ARG A 74 14.95 -6.73 2.78
CA ARG A 74 15.65 -7.85 3.42
C ARG A 74 16.64 -8.54 2.48
N TYR A 75 16.27 -8.75 1.22
CA TYR A 75 17.13 -9.41 0.25
C TYR A 75 18.25 -8.49 -0.27
N ALA A 76 17.93 -7.24 -0.60
CA ALA A 76 18.87 -6.31 -1.24
C ALA A 76 19.80 -5.58 -0.25
N PHE A 77 19.39 -5.43 1.01
CA PHE A 77 20.10 -4.65 2.03
C PHE A 77 20.24 -5.41 3.36
N GLY A 78 20.33 -6.74 3.32
CA GLY A 78 20.31 -7.62 4.50
C GLY A 78 21.33 -7.33 5.60
N SER A 79 22.36 -6.50 5.33
CA SER A 79 23.28 -5.98 6.36
C SER A 79 22.63 -4.97 7.33
N PHE A 80 21.44 -4.46 7.02
CA PHE A 80 20.70 -3.49 7.84
C PHE A 80 19.46 -4.16 8.42
N GLU A 81 19.61 -4.79 9.59
CA GLU A 81 18.56 -5.60 10.22
C GLU A 81 17.25 -4.84 10.47
N CYS A 82 17.33 -3.54 10.77
CA CYS A 82 16.16 -2.70 11.03
C CYS A 82 15.46 -2.22 9.75
N LEU A 83 16.09 -2.31 8.57
CA LEU A 83 15.55 -1.68 7.36
C LEU A 83 14.20 -2.27 6.91
N PRO A 84 13.95 -3.59 6.97
CA PRO A 84 12.63 -4.15 6.65
C PRO A 84 11.52 -3.62 7.55
N LEU A 85 11.80 -3.43 8.85
CA LEU A 85 10.84 -2.84 9.79
C LEU A 85 10.51 -1.39 9.41
N VAL A 86 11.54 -0.59 9.09
CA VAL A 86 11.37 0.80 8.65
C VAL A 86 10.58 0.87 7.35
N CYS A 87 10.89 0.05 6.36
CA CYS A 87 10.16 0.02 5.08
C CYS A 87 8.69 -0.36 5.27
N GLY A 88 8.41 -1.35 6.14
CA GLY A 88 7.04 -1.74 6.48
C GLY A 88 6.28 -0.62 7.19
N ALA A 89 6.87 0.02 8.20
CA ALA A 89 6.26 1.13 8.93
C ALA A 89 5.96 2.32 8.01
N VAL A 90 6.90 2.65 7.12
CA VAL A 90 6.75 3.75 6.17
C VAL A 90 5.73 3.42 5.06
N ALA A 91 5.63 2.18 4.60
CA ALA A 91 4.58 1.76 3.68
C ALA A 91 3.18 1.82 4.33
N ILE A 92 3.05 1.47 5.62
CA ILE A 92 1.81 1.64 6.39
C ILE A 92 1.48 3.13 6.55
N ALA A 93 2.47 3.96 6.85
CA ALA A 93 2.28 5.41 6.92
C ALA A 93 1.79 5.97 5.57
N GLY A 94 2.37 5.53 4.44
CA GLY A 94 1.88 5.88 3.11
C GLY A 94 0.44 5.42 2.87
N HIS A 95 0.07 4.21 3.29
CA HIS A 95 -1.33 3.73 3.17
C HIS A 95 -2.33 4.63 3.92
N ASN A 96 -1.95 5.13 5.10
CA ASN A 96 -2.81 5.98 5.94
C ASN A 96 -2.82 7.45 5.49
N TRP A 97 -1.68 7.95 5.03
CA TRP A 97 -1.47 9.32 4.55
C TRP A 97 -0.93 9.29 3.11
N PRO A 98 -1.78 8.87 2.16
CA PRO A 98 -1.39 8.77 0.76
C PRO A 98 -1.16 10.13 0.10
#